data_AF-A0A4R2HND5-F1
#
_entry.id   AF-A0A4R2HND5-F1
#
_cell.length_a   1.000
_cell.length_b   1.000
_cell.length_c   1.000
_cell.angle_alpha   90.00
_cell.angle_beta   90.00
_cell.angle_gamma   90.00
#
_symmetry.space_group_name_H-M   'P 1'
#
loop_
_entity.id
_entity.type
_entity.pdbx_description
1 polymer ?
#
loop_
_entity_poly.entity_id
_entity_poly.type
_entity_poly.pdbx_seq_one_letter_code
_entity_poly.pdbx_strand_id
1 'polypeptide(L)'
;MNGEWAGYVSATLDSSNSIGLPTYVVQELILTPAHRGHGYGPHLSTLLAASLPDRTRILTGTIHAANTGARAAALTAGRHDIGGWLQLPLAG
;
A
#
# COMPACT_ATOMS: atom_id res chain seq x y z
N MET A 1 -4.58 -22.27 9.66
CA MET A 1 -3.44 -21.73 8.86
C MET A 1 -2.21 -22.50 9.27
N ASN A 2 -1.58 -23.23 8.34
CA ASN A 2 -0.57 -24.25 8.65
C ASN A 2 0.86 -23.68 8.72
N GLY A 3 1.00 -22.40 9.10
CA GLY A 3 2.29 -21.70 9.07
C GLY A 3 2.83 -21.37 7.67
N GLU A 4 2.01 -21.53 6.62
CA GLU A 4 2.42 -21.22 5.25
C GLU A 4 2.57 -19.70 5.05
N TRP A 5 3.64 -19.30 4.35
CA TRP A 5 3.90 -17.90 4.04
C TRP A 5 2.88 -17.37 3.03
N ALA A 6 1.98 -16.50 3.48
CA ALA A 6 0.93 -15.93 2.62
C ALA A 6 1.40 -14.70 1.84
N GLY A 7 2.42 -14.00 2.33
CA GLY A 7 2.89 -12.73 1.76
C GLY A 7 3.58 -11.84 2.78
N TYR A 8 3.81 -10.59 2.40
CA TYR A 8 4.34 -9.57 3.30
C TYR A 8 3.84 -8.18 2.92
N VAL A 9 3.92 -7.28 3.89
CA VAL A 9 3.62 -5.87 3.73
C VAL A 9 4.65 -5.06 4.52
N SER A 10 5.12 -3.96 3.96
CA SER A 10 6.16 -3.13 4.57
C SER A 10 5.85 -1.64 4.42
N ALA A 11 6.29 -0.86 5.40
CA ALA A 11 6.28 0.59 5.32
C ALA A 11 7.50 1.18 6.02
N THR A 12 7.89 2.38 5.58
CA THR A 12 8.99 3.15 6.15
C THR A 12 8.50 4.48 6.71
N LEU A 13 9.26 5.01 7.66
CA LEU A 13 9.19 6.42 8.02
C LEU A 13 10.03 7.19 7.00
N ASP A 14 9.36 7.72 5.98
CA ASP A 14 10.01 8.58 5.00
C ASP A 14 9.28 9.93 4.98
N SER A 15 9.94 10.95 5.55
CA SER A 15 9.44 12.32 5.57
C SER A 15 9.74 13.10 4.29
N SER A 16 10.58 12.57 3.40
CA SER A 16 10.95 13.27 2.15
C SER A 16 9.82 13.24 1.11
N ASN A 17 8.97 12.21 1.17
CA ASN A 17 7.89 11.98 0.21
C ASN A 17 6.49 12.09 0.85
N SER A 18 6.40 12.72 2.02
CA SER A 18 5.18 12.73 2.84
C SER A 18 4.23 13.90 2.55
N ILE A 19 4.52 14.74 1.53
CA ILE A 19 3.76 15.95 1.18
C ILE A 19 3.43 16.86 2.39
N GLY A 20 4.31 16.87 3.41
CA GLY A 20 4.12 17.64 4.65
C GLY A 20 3.22 16.95 5.69
N LEU A 21 2.75 15.74 5.42
CA LEU A 21 1.95 14.94 6.35
C LEU A 21 2.85 14.03 7.22
N PRO A 22 2.42 13.69 8.44
CA PRO A 22 3.10 12.70 9.27
C PRO A 22 2.72 11.28 8.81
N THR A 23 3.50 10.71 7.89
CA THR A 23 3.12 9.46 7.21
C THR A 23 4.04 8.28 7.51
N TYR A 24 3.48 7.09 7.33
CA TYR A 24 4.22 5.89 6.96
C TYR A 24 4.01 5.63 5.46
N VAL A 25 5.10 5.44 4.73
CA VAL A 25 5.05 5.17 3.28
C VAL A 25 5.08 3.66 3.08
N VAL A 26 4.00 3.09 2.55
CA VAL A 26 3.92 1.70 2.09
C VAL A 26 4.91 1.52 0.95
N GLN A 27 5.85 0.59 1.14
CA GLN A 27 6.82 0.24 0.11
C GLN A 27 6.29 -0.92 -0.73
N GLU A 28 5.88 -2.01 -0.06
CA GLU A 28 5.48 -3.23 -0.74
C GLU A 28 4.27 -3.87 -0.04
N LEU A 29 3.40 -4.45 -0.85
CA LEU A 29 2.26 -5.27 -0.40
C LEU A 29 2.13 -6.42 -1.39
N ILE A 30 2.55 -7.62 -0.96
CA ILE A 30 2.62 -8.79 -1.81
C ILE A 30 1.89 -9.95 -1.15
N LEU A 31 1.04 -10.62 -1.93
CA LEU A 31 0.48 -11.93 -1.63
C LEU A 31 1.09 -12.96 -2.56
N THR A 32 1.34 -14.16 -2.04
CA THR A 32 1.66 -15.32 -2.88
C THR A 32 0.53 -15.60 -3.87
N PRO A 33 0.83 -16.22 -5.03
CA PRO A 33 -0.19 -16.57 -6.02
C PRO A 33 -1.37 -17.36 -5.43
N ALA A 34 -1.09 -18.32 -4.54
CA ALA A 34 -2.10 -19.17 -3.91
C ALA A 34 -3.06 -18.39 -2.97
N HIS A 35 -2.69 -17.18 -2.54
CA HIS A 35 -3.46 -16.37 -1.60
C HIS A 35 -4.09 -15.13 -2.27
N ARG A 36 -3.96 -14.97 -3.59
CA ARG A 36 -4.62 -13.90 -4.37
C ARG A 36 -6.06 -14.27 -4.69
N GLY A 37 -6.92 -13.27 -4.91
CA GLY A 37 -8.34 -13.48 -5.25
C GLY A 37 -9.23 -13.91 -4.08
N HIS A 38 -8.66 -14.14 -2.89
CA HIS A 38 -9.39 -14.55 -1.69
C HIS A 38 -9.81 -13.38 -0.76
N GLY A 39 -9.65 -12.13 -1.21
CA GLY A 39 -10.01 -10.96 -0.41
C GLY A 39 -8.99 -10.58 0.68
N TYR A 40 -7.80 -11.18 0.72
CA TYR A 40 -6.77 -10.83 1.72
C TYR A 40 -6.08 -9.49 1.47
N GLY A 41 -6.09 -8.99 0.23
CA GLY A 41 -5.44 -7.72 -0.14
C GLY A 41 -5.88 -6.54 0.73
N PRO A 42 -7.20 -6.28 0.86
CA PRO A 42 -7.71 -5.23 1.75
C PRO A 42 -7.24 -5.36 3.20
N HIS A 43 -7.20 -6.59 3.73
CA HIS A 43 -6.79 -6.84 5.11
C HIS A 43 -5.32 -6.54 5.38
N LEU A 44 -4.43 -6.66 4.39
CA LEU A 44 -3.00 -6.36 4.57
C LEU A 44 -2.74 -4.90 4.96
N SER A 45 -3.51 -3.95 4.42
CA SER A 45 -3.38 -2.54 4.80
C SER A 45 -3.82 -2.30 6.24
N THR A 46 -4.90 -2.95 6.68
CA THR A 46 -5.38 -2.90 8.07
C THR A 46 -4.37 -3.54 9.03
N LEU A 47 -3.82 -4.70 8.68
CA LEU A 47 -2.83 -5.41 9.49
C LEU A 47 -1.54 -4.59 9.63
N LEU A 48 -1.08 -3.97 8.55
CA LEU A 48 0.06 -3.05 8.60
C LEU A 48 -0.24 -1.86 9.53
N ALA A 49 -1.38 -1.19 9.36
CA ALA A 49 -1.74 -0.05 10.22
C ALA A 49 -1.78 -0.43 11.71
N ALA A 50 -2.24 -1.65 12.03
CA ALA A 50 -2.29 -2.15 13.40
C ALA A 50 -0.93 -2.50 13.99
N SER A 51 0.06 -2.86 13.16
CA SER A 51 1.42 -3.27 13.58
C SER A 51 2.40 -2.11 13.68
N LEU A 52 2.06 -0.93 13.15
CA LEU A 52 2.90 0.25 13.20
C LEU A 52 2.90 0.89 14.61
N PRO A 53 4.05 1.43 15.07
CA PRO A 53 4.21 1.89 16.45
C PRO A 53 3.43 3.18 16.76
N ASP A 54 3.24 4.08 15.79
CA ASP A 54 2.51 5.34 15.97
C ASP A 54 1.21 5.34 15.16
N ARG A 55 0.10 5.03 15.83
CA ARG A 55 -1.23 4.93 15.19
C ARG A 55 -1.86 6.27 14.80
N THR A 56 -1.22 7.39 15.12
CA THR A 56 -1.72 8.74 14.77
C THR A 56 -1.28 9.18 13.37
N ARG A 57 -0.34 8.46 12.76
CA ARG A 57 0.19 8.73 11.41
C ARG A 57 -0.69 8.17 10.32
N ILE A 58 -0.56 8.75 9.13
CA ILE A 58 -1.32 8.36 7.94
C ILE A 58 -0.52 7.34 7.12
N LEU A 59 -1.19 6.30 6.62
CA LEU A 59 -0.59 5.36 5.68
C LEU A 59 -0.70 5.89 4.25
N THR A 60 0.43 6.12 3.57
CA THR A 60 0.49 6.62 2.19
C THR A 60 1.32 5.71 1.29
N GLY A 61 1.25 5.90 -0.02
CA GLY A 61 2.03 5.14 -0.99
C GLY A 61 1.42 5.20 -2.38
N THR A 62 2.22 4.98 -3.40
CA THR A 62 1.79 5.01 -4.81
C THR A 62 1.40 3.62 -5.29
N ILE A 63 0.41 3.57 -6.18
CA ILE A 63 0.03 2.34 -6.88
C ILE A 63 0.06 2.65 -8.36
N HIS A 64 0.78 1.84 -9.14
CA HIS A 64 0.83 2.01 -10.58
C HIS A 64 -0.59 1.96 -11.18
N ALA A 65 -0.92 2.87 -12.09
CA ALA A 65 -2.29 3.04 -12.60
C ALA A 65 -2.87 1.76 -13.23
N ALA A 66 -2.02 0.98 -13.91
CA ALA A 66 -2.38 -0.31 -14.50
C ALA A 66 -2.57 -1.46 -13.49
N ASN A 67 -2.17 -1.28 -12.23
CA ASN A 67 -2.34 -2.29 -11.19
C ASN A 67 -3.75 -2.19 -10.58
N THR A 68 -4.76 -2.56 -11.37
CA THR A 68 -6.17 -2.46 -11.01
C THR A 68 -6.52 -3.26 -9.76
N GLY A 69 -5.92 -4.43 -9.57
CA GLY A 69 -6.12 -5.28 -8.39
C GLY A 69 -5.64 -4.61 -7.09
N ALA A 70 -4.43 -4.03 -7.09
CA ALA A 70 -3.94 -3.31 -5.92
C ALA A 70 -4.74 -2.03 -5.64
N ARG A 71 -5.16 -1.31 -6.70
CA ARG A 71 -6.03 -0.13 -6.55
C ARG A 71 -7.37 -0.48 -5.92
N ALA A 72 -8.03 -1.51 -6.42
CA ALA A 72 -9.28 -2.00 -5.84
C ALA A 72 -9.10 -2.42 -4.37
N ALA A 73 -8.05 -3.18 -4.07
CA ALA A 73 -7.76 -3.61 -2.71
C ALA A 73 -7.50 -2.42 -1.75
N ALA A 74 -6.76 -1.40 -2.21
CA ALA A 74 -6.50 -0.19 -1.42
C ALA A 74 -7.79 0.59 -1.12
N LEU A 75 -8.65 0.78 -2.14
CA LEU A 75 -9.93 1.47 -1.97
C LEU A 75 -10.87 0.69 -1.04
N THR A 76 -10.96 -0.63 -1.19
CA THR A 76 -11.75 -1.49 -0.29
C THR A 76 -11.22 -1.47 1.15
N ALA A 77 -9.92 -1.26 1.35
CA ALA A 77 -9.32 -1.08 2.67
C ALA A 77 -9.58 0.31 3.28
N GLY A 78 -10.32 1.20 2.60
CA GLY A 78 -10.59 2.56 3.05
C GLY A 78 -9.49 3.57 2.74
N ARG A 79 -8.51 3.23 1.87
CA ARG A 79 -7.55 4.22 1.37
C ARG A 79 -8.23 5.14 0.36
N HIS A 80 -7.84 6.40 0.36
CA HIS A 80 -8.35 7.41 -0.56
C HIS A 80 -7.32 7.70 -1.66
N ASP A 81 -7.78 7.86 -2.91
CA ASP A 81 -6.96 8.38 -4.00
C ASP A 81 -6.85 9.91 -3.84
N ILE A 82 -5.62 10.38 -3.63
CA ILE A 82 -5.31 11.81 -3.41
C ILE A 82 -4.56 12.42 -4.59
N GLY A 83 -4.43 11.69 -5.70
CA GLY A 83 -3.67 12.10 -6.89
C GLY A 83 -2.52 11.15 -7.23
N GLY A 84 -1.76 11.50 -8.27
CA GLY A 84 -0.69 10.65 -8.78
C GLY A 84 0.35 11.40 -9.59
N TRP A 85 1.35 10.66 -10.04
CA TRP A 85 2.43 11.18 -10.88
C TRP A 85 2.09 10.95 -12.34
N LEU A 86 2.23 12.00 -13.15
CA LEU A 86 2.21 11.88 -14.61
C LEU A 86 3.67 11.84 -15.09
N GLN A 87 4.07 10.70 -15.65
CA GLN A 87 5.35 10.61 -16.36
C GLN A 87 5.13 11.08 -17.80
N LEU A 88 5.66 12.27 -18.12
CA LEU A 88 5.67 12.80 -19.48
C LEU A 88 6.96 12.34 -20.18
N PRO A 89 6.92 11.98 -21.47
CA PRO A 89 8.14 11.74 -22.23
C PRO A 89 8.98 13.02 -22.26
N LEU A 90 10.29 12.89 -22.14
CA LEU A 90 11.18 14.00 -22.44
C LEU A 90 11.04 14.31 -23.93
N ALA A 91 10.79 15.58 -24.27
CA ALA A 91 10.90 16.03 -25.65
C ALA A 91 12.36 15.83 -26.07
N GLY A 92 12.58 14.98 -27.08
CA GLY A 92 13.90 14.72 -27.66
C GLY A 92 14.47 15.92 -28.39
#